data_AF-A0A537QJZ2-F1
#
_entry.id   AF-A0A537QJZ2-F1
#
_cell.length_a   1.000
_cell.length_b   1.000
_cell.length_c   1.000
_cell.angle_alpha   90.00
_cell.angle_beta   90.00
_cell.angle_gamma   90.00
#
_symmetry.space_group_name_H-M   'P 1'
#
loop_
_entity.id
_entity.type
_entity.pdbx_description
1 polymer ?
#
loop_
_entity_poly.entity_id
_entity_poly.type
_entity_poly.pdbx_seq_one_letter_code
_entity_poly.pdbx_strand_id
1 'polypeptide(L)'
;MPRLRSFTVLAALAVAATFTATAANAQKKYDPGASDTEIKIGNIMPYSGPASSYGVIGKTEAAYFEKINAEGGINGRKIKFISYDDAKVPQLFVASGATKWGDPKNFPWTMGWQPNYQSEGRIYAKYILENFPNGKIAVLWQNDDAGKDQFKGLKDGLGEKAGMIIADKSYEVSDPTIDSQIVALHDSGADIFFSWAAPKGSAQAIRKVGELGWKPKF
;
A
#
# COMPACT_ATOMS: atom_id res chain seq x y z
N MET A 1 -23.42 106.16 27.40
CA MET A 1 -22.56 106.38 28.60
C MET A 1 -22.27 105.04 29.27
N PRO A 2 -21.09 104.85 29.87
CA PRO A 2 -20.11 103.78 29.56
C PRO A 2 -20.07 102.66 30.64
N ARG A 3 -19.39 101.52 30.51
CA ARG A 3 -17.91 101.35 30.49
C ARG A 3 -17.46 99.96 30.03
N LEU A 4 -16.48 99.95 29.13
CA LEU A 4 -15.52 98.89 28.87
C LEU A 4 -14.53 98.74 30.05
N ARG A 5 -14.09 97.52 30.35
CA ARG A 5 -12.69 97.22 30.72
C ARG A 5 -12.29 95.83 30.20
N SER A 6 -11.19 95.79 29.46
CA SER A 6 -10.56 94.63 28.81
C SER A 6 -9.42 94.04 29.67
N PHE A 7 -8.85 92.95 29.13
CA PHE A 7 -7.62 92.19 29.52
C PHE A 7 -7.89 91.03 30.52
N THR A 8 -7.53 89.76 30.29
CA THR A 8 -6.39 89.20 29.56
C THR A 8 -6.67 87.73 29.15
N VAL A 9 -6.09 87.31 28.03
CA VAL A 9 -6.07 85.94 27.48
C VAL A 9 -5.26 84.99 28.38
N LEU A 10 -5.71 83.73 28.57
CA LEU A 10 -4.79 82.58 28.68
C LEU A 10 -5.46 81.22 28.37
N ALA A 11 -4.91 80.58 27.33
CA ALA A 11 -4.66 79.15 27.14
C ALA A 11 -5.82 78.12 27.17
N ALA A 12 -5.99 77.52 26.00
CA ALA A 12 -6.72 76.29 25.70
C ALA A 12 -6.14 75.04 26.37
N LEU A 13 -6.99 74.05 26.65
CA LEU A 13 -6.74 72.64 26.31
C LEU A 13 -8.03 71.83 26.55
N ALA A 14 -8.78 71.61 25.46
CA ALA A 14 -9.78 70.56 25.39
C ALA A 14 -9.05 69.22 25.38
N VAL A 15 -9.19 68.43 26.45
CA VAL A 15 -8.74 67.03 26.46
C VAL A 15 -9.74 66.23 25.62
N ALA A 16 -9.48 66.16 24.32
CA ALA A 16 -10.06 65.13 23.48
C ALA A 16 -9.35 63.82 23.85
N ALA A 17 -10.00 63.01 24.70
CA ALA A 17 -9.58 61.64 24.93
C ALA A 17 -9.80 60.85 23.62
N THR A 18 -8.76 60.79 22.78
CA THR A 18 -8.72 59.85 21.66
C THR A 18 -8.74 58.44 22.24
N PHE A 19 -9.91 57.80 22.22
CA PHE A 19 -9.98 56.35 22.26
C PHE A 19 -9.30 55.83 20.98
N THR A 20 -8.00 55.58 21.04
CA THR A 20 -7.40 54.63 20.12
C THR A 20 -7.96 53.27 20.52
N ALA A 21 -9.01 52.83 19.82
CA ALA A 21 -9.36 51.42 19.81
C ALA A 21 -8.15 50.69 19.26
N THR A 22 -7.26 50.21 20.13
CA THR A 22 -6.38 49.11 19.79
C THR A 22 -7.32 47.99 19.39
N ALA A 23 -7.40 47.72 18.08
CA ALA A 23 -8.06 46.53 17.59
C ALA A 23 -7.49 45.37 18.39
N ALA A 24 -8.31 44.76 19.24
CA ALA A 24 -7.97 43.52 19.88
C ALA A 24 -7.80 42.52 18.73
N ASN A 25 -6.58 42.38 18.22
CA ASN A 25 -6.23 41.31 17.32
C ASN A 25 -6.48 40.04 18.11
N ALA A 26 -7.63 39.41 17.87
CA ALA A 26 -7.90 38.07 18.34
C ALA A 26 -6.72 37.21 17.85
N GLN A 27 -5.84 36.84 18.77
CA GLN A 27 -4.69 36.01 18.46
C GLN A 27 -5.25 34.70 17.90
N LYS A 28 -5.07 34.48 16.59
CA LYS A 28 -5.59 33.29 15.92
C LYS A 28 -5.02 32.08 16.65
N LYS A 29 -5.88 31.38 17.41
CA LYS A 29 -5.48 30.21 18.17
C LYS A 29 -5.43 29.03 17.20
N TYR A 30 -4.24 28.53 16.96
CA TYR A 30 -4.01 27.36 16.12
C TYR A 30 -3.75 26.13 16.99
N ASP A 31 -4.15 24.96 16.50
CA ASP A 31 -3.74 23.69 17.07
C ASP A 31 -2.26 23.42 16.77
N PRO A 32 -1.58 22.58 17.58
CA PRO A 32 -0.20 22.19 17.33
C PRO A 32 0.02 21.71 15.90
N GLY A 33 0.99 22.33 15.21
CA GLY A 33 1.31 22.01 13.82
C GLY A 33 0.78 23.00 12.78
N ALA A 34 -0.04 23.98 13.16
CA ALA A 34 -0.45 25.06 12.25
C ALA A 34 0.00 26.44 12.76
N SER A 35 0.34 27.33 11.83
CA SER A 35 0.64 28.73 12.08
C SER A 35 0.04 29.63 10.99
N ASP A 36 0.27 30.94 11.08
CA ASP A 36 -0.12 31.88 10.03
C ASP A 36 0.57 31.61 8.68
N THR A 37 1.71 30.91 8.67
CA THR A 37 2.54 30.70 7.47
C THR A 37 2.76 29.23 7.12
N GLU A 38 2.53 28.30 8.05
CA GLU A 38 2.92 26.89 7.89
C GLU A 38 1.82 25.93 8.39
N ILE A 39 1.66 24.81 7.69
CA ILE A 39 0.90 23.64 8.12
C ILE A 39 1.84 22.44 8.12
N LYS A 40 2.09 21.84 9.29
CA LYS A 40 2.90 20.63 9.43
C LYS A 40 2.01 19.41 9.30
N ILE A 41 2.36 18.53 8.37
CA ILE A 41 1.68 17.26 8.17
C ILE A 41 2.67 16.16 8.46
N GLY A 42 2.40 15.38 9.51
CA GLY A 42 3.16 14.20 9.86
C GLY A 42 2.64 12.98 9.08
N ASN A 43 3.56 12.13 8.64
CA ASN A 43 3.25 10.88 7.96
C ASN A 43 4.24 9.80 8.40
N ILE A 44 3.76 8.57 8.52
CA ILE A 44 4.56 7.39 8.82
C ILE A 44 4.40 6.46 7.62
N MET A 45 5.52 6.06 7.02
CA MET A 45 5.54 5.19 5.85
C MET A 45 6.66 4.17 5.97
N PRO A 46 6.46 2.93 5.48
CA PRO A 46 7.54 1.95 5.40
C PRO A 46 8.45 2.32 4.23
N TYR A 47 9.51 3.08 4.51
CA TYR A 47 10.54 3.37 3.52
C TYR A 47 11.60 2.28 3.47
N SER A 48 11.69 1.47 4.52
CA SER A 48 12.55 0.29 4.60
C SER A 48 11.76 -1.00 4.89
N GLY A 49 12.44 -2.14 4.86
CA GLY A 49 11.83 -3.45 5.16
C GLY A 49 10.94 -4.04 4.06
N PRO A 50 10.17 -5.10 4.35
CA PRO A 50 9.42 -5.90 3.38
C PRO A 50 8.25 -5.14 2.75
N ALA A 51 7.81 -4.06 3.40
CA ALA A 51 6.76 -3.14 2.96
C ALA A 51 7.30 -1.91 2.21
N SER A 52 8.62 -1.81 1.97
CA SER A 52 9.27 -0.64 1.37
C SER A 52 8.71 -0.22 -0.01
N SER A 53 8.10 -1.15 -0.75
CA SER A 53 7.41 -0.84 -2.00
C SER A 53 6.27 0.17 -1.82
N TYR A 54 5.62 0.20 -0.66
CA TYR A 54 4.59 1.20 -0.34
C TYR A 54 5.16 2.59 -0.06
N GLY A 55 6.46 2.71 0.22
CA GLY A 55 7.14 4.00 0.39
C GLY A 55 7.06 4.92 -0.84
N VAL A 56 6.69 4.40 -2.01
CA VAL A 56 6.37 5.21 -3.20
C VAL A 56 5.18 6.13 -2.94
N ILE A 57 4.21 5.73 -2.11
CA ILE A 57 3.05 6.55 -1.73
C ILE A 57 3.53 7.81 -1.01
N GLY A 58 4.34 7.67 0.03
CA GLY A 58 4.89 8.81 0.79
C GLY A 58 5.74 9.76 -0.08
N LYS A 59 6.51 9.22 -1.04
CA LYS A 59 7.25 10.03 -2.03
C LYS A 59 6.30 10.81 -2.95
N THR A 60 5.18 10.20 -3.34
CA THR A 60 4.16 10.84 -4.19
C THR A 60 3.43 11.95 -3.43
N GLU A 61 3.09 11.72 -2.16
CA GLU A 61 2.52 12.72 -1.25
C GLU A 61 3.47 13.93 -1.09
N ALA A 62 4.77 13.69 -0.88
CA ALA A 62 5.76 14.75 -0.77
C ALA A 62 5.80 15.62 -2.04
N ALA A 63 5.92 15.00 -3.22
CA ALA A 63 5.92 15.70 -4.50
C ALA A 63 4.64 16.51 -4.72
N TYR A 64 3.49 15.98 -4.30
CA TYR A 64 2.21 16.68 -4.40
C TYR A 64 2.15 17.91 -3.48
N PHE A 65 2.65 17.82 -2.25
CA PHE A 65 2.71 18.97 -1.35
C PHE A 65 3.71 20.03 -1.80
N GLU A 66 4.81 19.64 -2.45
CA GLU A 66 5.72 20.57 -3.11
C GLU A 66 5.02 21.34 -4.24
N LYS A 67 4.23 20.65 -5.07
CA LYS A 67 3.39 21.31 -6.09
C LYS A 67 2.42 22.31 -5.47
N ILE A 68 1.68 21.92 -4.42
CA ILE A 68 0.74 22.83 -3.73
C ILE A 68 1.48 24.05 -3.19
N ASN A 69 2.67 23.86 -2.61
CA ASN A 69 3.49 24.95 -2.13
C ASN A 69 3.94 25.88 -3.26
N ALA A 70 4.31 25.35 -4.43
CA ALA A 70 4.63 26.17 -5.60
C ALA A 70 3.42 26.99 -6.08
N GLU A 71 2.20 26.46 -5.96
CA GLU A 71 0.93 27.10 -6.34
C GLU A 71 0.38 28.10 -5.31
N GLY A 72 1.17 28.44 -4.28
CA GLY A 72 0.79 29.43 -3.26
C GLY A 72 0.43 28.83 -1.91
N GLY A 73 0.35 27.51 -1.79
CA GLY A 73 0.00 26.82 -0.55
C GLY A 73 -1.51 26.80 -0.28
N ILE A 74 -1.89 26.37 0.93
CA ILE A 74 -3.30 26.31 1.35
C ILE A 74 -3.61 27.60 2.11
N ASN A 75 -4.49 28.44 1.56
CA ASN A 75 -4.84 29.74 2.14
C ASN A 75 -3.60 30.61 2.47
N GLY A 76 -2.59 30.57 1.59
CA GLY A 76 -1.32 31.29 1.77
C GLY A 76 -0.32 30.63 2.72
N ARG A 77 -0.65 29.48 3.32
CA ARG A 77 0.24 28.71 4.21
C ARG A 77 0.98 27.63 3.44
N LYS A 78 2.28 27.50 3.68
CA LYS A 78 3.09 26.40 3.12
C LYS A 78 2.92 25.13 3.94
N ILE A 79 2.85 24.00 3.25
CA ILE A 79 2.83 22.67 3.88
C ILE A 79 4.27 22.25 4.16
N LYS A 80 4.57 21.93 5.41
CA LYS A 80 5.78 21.22 5.81
C LYS A 80 5.43 19.75 6.01
N PHE A 81 5.65 18.95 4.97
CA PHE A 81 5.44 17.52 5.04
C PHE A 81 6.63 16.86 5.77
N ILE A 82 6.34 16.13 6.83
CA ILE A 82 7.32 15.43 7.66
C ILE A 82 6.95 13.96 7.61
N SER A 83 7.64 13.21 6.77
CA SER A 83 7.44 11.78 6.66
C SER A 83 8.61 11.03 7.27
N TYR A 84 8.32 10.07 8.15
CA TYR A 84 9.30 9.23 8.81
C TYR A 84 9.16 7.78 8.37
N ASP A 85 10.29 7.08 8.34
CA ASP A 85 10.29 5.63 8.18
C ASP A 85 9.61 4.98 9.39
N ASP A 86 8.74 4.02 9.13
CA ASP A 86 7.97 3.30 10.14
C ASP A 86 8.80 2.31 10.94
N ALA A 87 10.12 2.32 10.78
CA ALA A 87 11.04 1.45 11.50
C ALA A 87 10.70 1.42 13.00
N LYS A 88 10.24 0.26 13.48
CA LYS A 88 9.76 -0.04 14.85
C LYS A 88 8.31 0.33 15.18
N VAL A 89 7.52 0.77 14.21
CA VAL A 89 6.06 0.82 14.28
C VAL A 89 5.52 -0.54 13.80
N PRO A 90 4.73 -1.25 14.61
CA PRO A 90 4.18 -2.53 14.19
C PRO A 90 3.28 -2.43 12.95
N GLN A 91 3.58 -3.20 11.90
CA GLN A 91 2.69 -3.44 10.77
C GLN A 91 1.80 -4.63 11.10
N LEU A 92 0.64 -4.34 11.67
CA LEU A 92 -0.32 -5.35 12.12
C LEU A 92 -1.28 -5.72 10.98
N PHE A 93 -1.57 -7.01 10.86
CA PHE A 93 -2.61 -7.55 9.98
C PHE A 93 -2.40 -7.28 8.49
N VAL A 94 -1.16 -7.40 7.99
CA VAL A 94 -0.91 -7.38 6.55
C VAL A 94 -1.75 -8.48 5.88
N ALA A 95 -2.69 -8.07 5.03
CA ALA A 95 -3.70 -8.94 4.43
C ALA A 95 -3.18 -9.76 3.23
N SER A 96 -1.92 -10.18 3.30
CA SER A 96 -1.25 -11.02 2.31
C SER A 96 -0.54 -12.18 3.01
N GLY A 97 -0.65 -13.39 2.47
CA GLY A 97 0.05 -14.59 2.94
C GLY A 97 1.50 -14.73 2.44
N ALA A 98 2.07 -13.77 1.72
CA ALA A 98 3.46 -13.88 1.27
C ALA A 98 4.44 -14.06 2.45
N THR A 99 5.37 -14.98 2.31
CA THR A 99 6.28 -15.46 3.36
C THR A 99 7.17 -14.37 3.91
N LYS A 100 7.46 -13.33 3.11
CA LYS A 100 8.20 -12.13 3.54
C LYS A 100 7.54 -11.38 4.72
N TRP A 101 6.23 -11.56 4.92
CA TRP A 101 5.49 -11.00 6.06
C TRP A 101 5.60 -11.84 7.33
N GLY A 102 6.17 -13.04 7.24
CA GLY A 102 6.37 -14.00 8.32
C GLY A 102 7.84 -14.20 8.71
N ASP A 103 8.70 -13.20 8.51
CA ASP A 103 10.12 -13.23 8.88
C ASP A 103 10.41 -12.34 10.12
N PRO A 104 10.09 -12.81 11.34
CA PRO A 104 10.30 -12.02 12.56
C PRO A 104 11.77 -11.85 12.93
N LYS A 105 12.68 -12.65 12.36
CA LYS A 105 14.12 -12.55 12.65
C LYS A 105 14.71 -11.29 12.03
N ASN A 106 14.34 -11.00 10.78
CA ASN A 106 14.81 -9.80 10.09
C ASN A 106 13.83 -8.63 10.23
N PHE A 107 12.53 -8.89 10.41
CA PHE A 107 11.46 -7.88 10.50
C PHE A 107 10.55 -8.11 11.73
N PRO A 108 11.08 -7.91 12.96
CA PRO A 108 10.34 -8.20 14.20
C PRO A 108 9.08 -7.34 14.42
N TRP A 109 8.93 -6.26 13.65
CA TRP A 109 7.79 -5.34 13.73
C TRP A 109 6.74 -5.60 12.64
N THR A 110 6.92 -6.61 11.80
CA THR A 110 5.96 -6.98 10.75
C THR A 110 5.32 -8.31 11.09
N MET A 111 3.98 -8.33 11.13
CA MET A 111 3.22 -9.54 11.45
C MET A 111 2.11 -9.76 10.41
N GLY A 112 2.27 -10.81 9.59
CA GLY A 112 1.19 -11.32 8.75
C GLY A 112 0.04 -11.91 9.58
N TRP A 113 -1.19 -11.80 9.08
CA TRP A 113 -2.38 -12.40 9.70
C TRP A 113 -2.70 -13.80 9.16
N GLN A 114 -2.46 -14.02 7.86
CA GLN A 114 -2.89 -15.21 7.15
C GLN A 114 -1.82 -16.31 7.23
N PRO A 115 -2.19 -17.61 7.18
CA PRO A 115 -1.23 -18.67 6.90
C PRO A 115 -0.41 -18.34 5.65
N ASN A 116 0.89 -18.62 5.67
CA ASN A 116 1.72 -18.24 4.54
C ASN A 116 1.42 -19.10 3.29
N TYR A 117 1.54 -18.49 2.11
CA TYR A 117 1.29 -19.12 0.81
C TYR A 117 2.17 -20.34 0.55
N GLN A 118 3.38 -20.33 1.10
CA GLN A 118 4.28 -21.48 1.00
C GLN A 118 3.76 -22.70 1.79
N SER A 119 3.10 -22.50 2.93
CA SER A 119 2.50 -23.56 3.74
C SER A 119 1.27 -24.14 3.05
N GLU A 120 0.45 -23.29 2.43
CA GLU A 120 -0.66 -23.72 1.59
C GLU A 120 -0.17 -24.62 0.43
N GLY A 121 0.89 -24.20 -0.28
CA GLY A 121 1.52 -25.03 -1.31
C GLY A 121 2.01 -26.39 -0.78
N ARG A 122 2.57 -26.44 0.43
CA ARG A 122 2.98 -27.71 1.07
C ARG A 122 1.80 -28.61 1.44
N ILE A 123 0.68 -28.04 1.87
CA ILE A 123 -0.53 -28.80 2.19
C ILE A 123 -1.06 -29.49 0.93
N TYR A 124 -1.14 -28.77 -0.19
CA TYR A 124 -1.54 -29.35 -1.46
C TYR A 124 -0.56 -30.41 -1.96
N ALA A 125 0.75 -30.16 -1.84
CA ALA A 125 1.76 -31.15 -2.19
C ALA A 125 1.58 -32.46 -1.40
N LYS A 126 1.36 -32.37 -0.08
CA LYS A 126 1.11 -33.53 0.77
C LYS A 126 -0.13 -34.30 0.31
N TYR A 127 -1.23 -33.60 0.02
CA TYR A 127 -2.44 -34.22 -0.52
C TYR A 127 -2.19 -34.95 -1.85
N ILE A 128 -1.44 -34.33 -2.77
CA ILE A 128 -1.06 -34.94 -4.05
C ILE A 128 -0.22 -36.20 -3.83
N LEU A 129 0.75 -36.18 -2.91
CA LEU A 129 1.58 -37.34 -2.60
C LEU A 129 0.79 -38.50 -2.01
N GLU A 130 -0.22 -38.20 -1.19
CA GLU A 130 -1.07 -39.21 -0.55
C GLU A 130 -2.07 -39.84 -1.53
N ASN A 131 -2.63 -39.07 -2.46
CA ASN A 131 -3.75 -39.50 -3.31
C ASN A 131 -3.35 -39.80 -4.76
N PHE A 132 -2.29 -39.16 -5.26
CA PHE A 132 -1.81 -39.24 -6.64
C PHE A 132 -0.28 -39.37 -6.72
N PRO A 133 0.33 -40.37 -6.04
CA PRO A 133 1.79 -40.45 -5.85
C PRO A 133 2.64 -40.55 -7.14
N ASN A 134 2.02 -40.83 -8.27
CA ASN A 134 2.63 -40.98 -9.60
C ASN A 134 2.04 -40.01 -10.64
N GLY A 135 1.25 -39.02 -10.20
CA GLY A 135 0.66 -38.03 -11.10
C GLY A 135 1.69 -37.12 -11.75
N LYS A 136 1.30 -36.55 -12.89
CA LYS A 136 2.01 -35.56 -13.69
C LYS A 136 1.28 -34.22 -13.54
N ILE A 137 1.95 -33.28 -12.91
CA ILE A 137 1.39 -32.00 -12.50
C ILE A 137 1.74 -30.95 -13.54
N ALA A 138 0.71 -30.25 -14.02
CA ALA A 138 0.81 -28.97 -14.73
C ALA A 138 0.46 -27.84 -13.75
N VAL A 139 1.26 -26.78 -13.73
CA VAL A 139 1.05 -25.65 -12.80
C VAL A 139 0.81 -24.35 -13.57
N LEU A 140 -0.29 -23.67 -13.27
CA LEU A 140 -0.50 -22.26 -13.65
C LEU A 140 -0.27 -21.38 -12.41
N TRP A 141 0.54 -20.32 -12.53
CA TRP A 141 0.84 -19.42 -11.42
C TRP A 141 0.89 -17.94 -11.84
N GLN A 142 0.54 -17.04 -10.92
CA GLN A 142 0.65 -15.60 -11.12
C GLN A 142 2.11 -15.14 -11.01
N ASN A 143 2.58 -14.28 -11.91
CA ASN A 143 3.97 -13.78 -11.85
C ASN A 143 4.20 -12.66 -10.80
N ASP A 144 3.71 -12.87 -9.60
CA ASP A 144 3.89 -11.97 -8.45
C ASP A 144 4.46 -12.73 -7.25
N ASP A 145 4.61 -12.03 -6.12
CA ASP A 145 5.12 -12.62 -4.88
C ASP A 145 4.22 -13.76 -4.37
N ALA A 146 2.90 -13.69 -4.62
CA ALA A 146 1.99 -14.73 -4.18
C ALA A 146 2.21 -16.02 -4.98
N GLY A 147 2.08 -15.94 -6.31
CA GLY A 147 2.23 -17.12 -7.17
C GLY A 147 3.62 -17.78 -7.05
N LYS A 148 4.68 -16.99 -6.87
CA LYS A 148 6.04 -17.53 -6.62
C LYS A 148 6.13 -18.28 -5.30
N ASP A 149 5.53 -17.75 -4.23
CA ASP A 149 5.54 -18.39 -2.92
C ASP A 149 4.71 -19.69 -2.90
N GLN A 150 3.52 -19.70 -3.51
CA GLN A 150 2.75 -20.95 -3.65
C GLN A 150 3.51 -21.98 -4.48
N PHE A 151 4.07 -21.57 -5.63
CA PHE A 151 4.80 -22.49 -6.50
C PHE A 151 6.02 -23.07 -5.80
N LYS A 152 6.74 -22.24 -5.04
CA LYS A 152 7.82 -22.69 -4.16
C LYS A 152 7.30 -23.65 -3.09
N GLY A 153 6.18 -23.33 -2.44
CA GLY A 153 5.55 -24.18 -1.43
C GLY A 153 5.19 -25.57 -1.96
N LEU A 154 4.62 -25.63 -3.15
CA LEU A 154 4.32 -26.88 -3.85
C LEU A 154 5.60 -27.69 -4.11
N LYS A 155 6.64 -27.07 -4.67
CA LYS A 155 7.94 -27.73 -4.91
C LYS A 155 8.57 -28.26 -3.61
N ASP A 156 8.62 -27.43 -2.57
CA ASP A 156 9.16 -27.80 -1.27
C ASP A 156 8.38 -28.96 -0.64
N GLY A 157 7.05 -28.95 -0.77
CA GLY A 157 6.20 -30.00 -0.22
C GLY A 157 6.28 -31.32 -0.99
N LEU A 158 6.53 -31.27 -2.31
CA LEU A 158 6.79 -32.46 -3.11
C LEU A 158 8.18 -33.04 -2.83
N GLY A 159 9.14 -32.21 -2.43
CA GLY A 159 10.50 -32.63 -2.05
C GLY A 159 11.20 -33.37 -3.19
N GLU A 160 11.67 -34.59 -2.93
CA GLU A 160 12.32 -35.44 -3.93
C GLU A 160 11.43 -35.77 -5.14
N LYS A 161 10.10 -35.69 -4.95
CA LYS A 161 9.10 -35.88 -6.01
C LYS A 161 8.73 -34.59 -6.75
N ALA A 162 9.48 -33.50 -6.59
CA ALA A 162 9.25 -32.26 -7.33
C ALA A 162 9.26 -32.47 -8.87
N GLY A 163 9.93 -33.52 -9.37
CA GLY A 163 9.87 -33.95 -10.77
C GLY A 163 8.49 -34.40 -11.27
N MET A 164 7.50 -34.55 -10.39
CA MET A 164 6.09 -34.71 -10.78
C MET A 164 5.55 -33.47 -11.49
N ILE A 165 6.12 -32.28 -11.27
CA ILE A 165 5.79 -31.08 -12.03
C ILE A 165 6.47 -31.17 -13.40
N ILE A 166 5.70 -31.52 -14.42
CA ILE A 166 6.21 -31.73 -15.78
C ILE A 166 6.08 -30.50 -16.66
N ALA A 167 5.24 -29.54 -16.27
CA ALA A 167 5.07 -28.28 -16.97
C ALA A 167 4.57 -27.19 -16.02
N ASP A 168 5.02 -25.96 -16.26
CA ASP A 168 4.48 -24.78 -15.60
C ASP A 168 4.39 -23.59 -16.56
N LYS A 169 3.43 -22.70 -16.29
CA LYS A 169 3.26 -21.43 -16.98
C LYS A 169 2.88 -20.33 -15.99
N SER A 170 3.55 -19.19 -16.15
CA SER A 170 3.15 -17.95 -15.49
C SER A 170 2.25 -17.10 -16.38
N TYR A 171 1.53 -16.18 -15.76
CA TYR A 171 0.79 -15.11 -16.43
C TYR A 171 0.77 -13.83 -15.59
N GLU A 172 0.48 -12.70 -16.23
CA GLU A 172 0.29 -11.42 -15.56
C GLU A 172 -1.19 -11.16 -15.28
N VAL A 173 -1.53 -10.59 -14.13
CA VAL A 173 -2.94 -10.30 -13.78
C VAL A 173 -3.59 -9.32 -14.76
N SER A 174 -2.78 -8.46 -15.39
CA SER A 174 -3.21 -7.54 -16.45
C SER A 174 -3.44 -8.21 -17.80
N ASP A 175 -3.04 -9.48 -17.98
CA ASP A 175 -3.22 -10.16 -19.27
C ASP A 175 -4.70 -10.25 -19.65
N PRO A 176 -5.05 -9.99 -20.92
CA PRO A 176 -6.43 -10.08 -21.39
C PRO A 176 -6.94 -11.53 -21.32
N THR A 177 -6.08 -12.50 -21.62
CA THR A 177 -6.39 -13.94 -21.66
C THR A 177 -5.18 -14.78 -21.27
N ILE A 178 -5.44 -16.00 -20.77
CA ILE A 178 -4.43 -17.01 -20.42
C ILE A 178 -4.53 -18.28 -21.31
N ASP A 179 -5.26 -18.20 -22.43
CA ASP A 179 -5.61 -19.39 -23.22
C ASP A 179 -4.38 -20.14 -23.74
N SER A 180 -3.31 -19.43 -24.14
CA SER A 180 -2.09 -20.06 -24.65
C SER A 180 -1.31 -20.79 -23.55
N GLN A 181 -1.34 -20.28 -22.32
CA GLN A 181 -0.76 -20.96 -21.16
C GLN A 181 -1.50 -22.28 -20.91
N ILE A 182 -2.84 -22.27 -20.93
CA ILE A 182 -3.64 -23.48 -20.71
C ILE A 182 -3.40 -24.52 -21.81
N VAL A 183 -3.31 -24.11 -23.09
CA VAL A 183 -2.99 -25.03 -24.19
C VAL A 183 -1.62 -25.67 -23.99
N ALA A 184 -0.59 -24.89 -23.65
CA ALA A 184 0.75 -25.44 -23.40
C ALA A 184 0.79 -26.41 -22.20
N LEU A 185 -0.03 -26.15 -21.17
CA LEU A 185 -0.15 -27.04 -20.02
C LEU A 185 -0.91 -28.33 -20.36
N HIS A 186 -1.97 -28.24 -21.16
CA HIS A 186 -2.68 -29.41 -21.69
C HIS A 186 -1.73 -30.31 -22.52
N ASP A 187 -0.97 -29.71 -23.44
CA ASP A 187 -0.09 -30.43 -24.36
C ASP A 187 1.10 -31.09 -23.66
N SER A 188 1.38 -30.76 -22.39
CA SER A 188 2.37 -31.46 -21.57
C SER A 188 1.99 -32.91 -21.26
N GLY A 189 0.69 -33.26 -21.37
CA GLY A 189 0.19 -34.58 -20.98
C GLY A 189 0.06 -34.76 -19.45
N ALA A 190 -0.08 -33.67 -18.71
CA ALA A 190 -0.37 -33.68 -17.28
C ALA A 190 -1.78 -34.22 -16.98
N ASP A 191 -1.89 -35.00 -15.91
CA ASP A 191 -3.14 -35.55 -15.40
C ASP A 191 -3.64 -34.82 -14.14
N ILE A 192 -2.81 -33.97 -13.54
CA ILE A 192 -3.14 -33.06 -12.44
C ILE A 192 -2.92 -31.62 -12.92
N PHE A 193 -3.90 -30.75 -12.70
CA PHE A 193 -3.79 -29.33 -13.01
C PHE A 193 -3.89 -28.49 -11.74
N PHE A 194 -2.76 -28.00 -11.28
CA PHE A 194 -2.68 -27.10 -10.14
C PHE A 194 -2.79 -25.64 -10.63
N SER A 195 -3.97 -25.03 -10.44
CA SER A 195 -4.23 -23.66 -10.87
C SER A 195 -4.17 -22.69 -9.70
N TRP A 196 -3.08 -21.92 -9.64
CA TRP A 196 -3.00 -20.75 -8.77
C TRP A 196 -3.20 -19.46 -9.57
N ALA A 197 -4.42 -18.94 -9.57
CA ALA A 197 -4.81 -17.79 -10.37
C ALA A 197 -5.83 -16.87 -9.67
N ALA A 198 -5.77 -15.57 -9.96
CA ALA A 198 -6.81 -14.60 -9.60
C ALA A 198 -8.17 -15.02 -10.17
N PRO A 199 -9.29 -14.51 -9.63
CA PRO A 199 -10.63 -14.92 -10.03
C PRO A 199 -10.88 -14.91 -11.55
N LYS A 200 -10.41 -13.87 -12.25
CA LYS A 200 -10.49 -13.78 -13.73
C LYS A 200 -9.72 -14.93 -14.40
N GLY A 201 -8.47 -15.13 -14.00
CA GLY A 201 -7.61 -16.18 -14.55
C GLY A 201 -8.19 -17.58 -14.28
N SER A 202 -8.67 -17.84 -13.07
CA SER A 202 -9.30 -19.12 -12.71
C SER A 202 -10.55 -19.41 -13.54
N ALA A 203 -11.42 -18.41 -13.76
CA ALA A 203 -12.59 -18.58 -14.62
C ALA A 203 -12.20 -18.86 -16.08
N GLN A 204 -11.18 -18.17 -16.60
CA GLN A 204 -10.64 -18.41 -17.94
C GLN A 204 -10.01 -19.81 -18.06
N ALA A 205 -9.27 -20.25 -17.04
CA ALA A 205 -8.65 -21.57 -16.98
C ALA A 205 -9.72 -22.67 -17.04
N ILE A 206 -10.74 -22.60 -16.18
CA ILE A 206 -11.84 -23.60 -16.14
C ILE A 206 -12.55 -23.66 -17.49
N ARG A 207 -12.89 -22.50 -18.08
CA ARG A 207 -13.50 -22.43 -19.42
C ARG A 207 -12.61 -23.12 -20.45
N LYS A 208 -11.32 -22.79 -20.48
CA LYS A 208 -10.39 -23.30 -21.49
C LYS A 208 -10.10 -24.79 -21.34
N VAL A 209 -9.97 -25.28 -20.10
CA VAL A 209 -9.88 -26.71 -19.77
C VAL A 209 -11.10 -27.45 -20.35
N GLY A 210 -12.31 -26.90 -20.16
CA GLY A 210 -13.55 -27.44 -20.71
C GLY A 210 -13.59 -27.45 -22.25
N GLU A 211 -13.17 -26.36 -22.89
CA GLU A 211 -13.08 -26.26 -24.36
C GLU A 211 -12.12 -27.28 -24.97
N LEU A 212 -11.01 -27.56 -24.28
CA LEU A 212 -10.01 -28.56 -24.70
C LEU A 212 -10.47 -30.00 -24.42
N GLY A 213 -11.60 -30.19 -23.72
CA GLY A 213 -12.02 -31.51 -23.25
C GLY A 213 -11.02 -32.14 -22.27
N TRP A 214 -10.14 -31.33 -21.67
CA TRP A 214 -9.12 -31.80 -20.74
C TRP A 214 -9.79 -32.16 -19.40
N LYS A 215 -9.47 -33.35 -18.87
CA LYS A 215 -10.05 -33.87 -17.63
C LYS A 215 -8.98 -34.13 -16.56
N PRO A 216 -8.22 -33.12 -16.14
CA PRO A 216 -7.24 -33.29 -15.07
C PRO A 216 -7.94 -33.47 -13.73
N LYS A 217 -7.21 -33.96 -12.75
CA LYS A 217 -7.51 -33.71 -11.34
C LYS A 217 -7.18 -32.25 -11.07
N PHE A 218 -8.23 -31.46 -10.87
CA PHE A 218 -8.15 -30.04 -10.58
C PHE A 218 -7.95 -29.82 -9.08
#